data_AF-A0A5N6V480-F1
#
_entry.id   AF-A0A5N6V480-F1
#
_cell.length_a   1.000
_cell.length_b   1.000
_cell.length_c   1.000
_cell.angle_alpha   90.00
_cell.angle_beta   90.00
_cell.angle_gamma   90.00
#
_symmetry.space_group_name_H-M   'P 1'
#
loop_
_entity.id
_entity.type
_entity.pdbx_description
1 polymer ?
#
loop_
_entity_poly.entity_id
_entity_poly.type
_entity_poly.pdbx_seq_one_letter_code
_entity_poly.pdbx_strand_id
1 'polypeptide(L)'
;MVHSIMFAAQAFHDMSLGASYGPLTRFHLAKTLQYLQQSLEDSVEATTSSTMTVVGLLSLAGIIAGDLESAAKHMDGLQRIIELRGGWGTLIDRETIEHKAKT
;
A
#
# COMPACT_ATOMS: atom_id res chain seq x y z
N MET A 1 -1.52 1.28 8.44
CA MET A 1 -1.15 2.50 7.69
C MET A 1 0.11 3.20 8.22
N VAL A 2 0.22 3.57 9.51
CA VAL A 2 1.43 4.27 9.99
C VAL A 2 2.72 3.49 9.73
N HIS A 3 2.73 2.18 10.02
CA HIS A 3 3.91 1.35 9.76
C HIS A 3 4.29 1.23 8.28
N SER A 4 3.33 1.26 7.34
CA SER A 4 3.65 1.18 5.91
C SER A 4 4.30 2.46 5.40
N ILE A 5 3.85 3.62 5.91
CA ILE A 5 4.46 4.91 5.62
C ILE A 5 5.88 4.97 6.18
N MET A 6 6.06 4.58 7.45
CA MET A 6 7.38 4.57 8.09
C MET A 6 8.33 3.57 7.43
N PHE A 7 7.84 2.40 7.02
CA PHE A 7 8.60 1.45 6.22
C PHE A 7 9.07 2.08 4.90
N ALA A 8 8.17 2.64 4.10
CA ALA A 8 8.53 3.23 2.80
C ALA A 8 9.55 4.38 2.95
N ALA A 9 9.37 5.25 3.95
CA ALA A 9 10.29 6.35 4.22
C ALA A 9 11.69 5.85 4.64
N GLN A 10 11.77 4.88 5.55
CA GLN A 10 13.05 4.35 6.00
C GLN A 10 13.72 3.47 4.95
N ALA A 11 12.96 2.69 4.19
CA ALA A 11 13.48 1.92 3.06
C ALA A 11 14.12 2.84 2.01
N PHE A 12 13.44 3.93 1.64
CA PHE A 12 13.99 4.92 0.73
C PHE A 12 15.28 5.55 1.27
N HIS A 13 15.29 5.93 2.56
CA HIS A 13 16.48 6.46 3.21
C HIS A 13 17.65 5.47 3.19
N ASP A 14 17.45 4.22 3.60
CA ASP A 14 18.49 3.18 3.60
C ASP A 14 19.06 2.97 2.19
N MET A 15 18.19 2.89 1.18
CA MET A 15 18.59 2.73 -0.22
C MET A 15 19.36 3.93 -0.76
N SER A 16 18.99 5.16 -0.36
CA SER A 16 19.72 6.37 -0.74
C SER A 16 21.17 6.38 -0.22
N LEU A 17 21.44 5.63 0.85
CA LEU A 17 22.77 5.43 1.42
C LEU A 17 23.49 4.20 0.83
N GLY A 18 22.87 3.49 -0.13
CA GLY A 18 23.37 2.23 -0.66
C GLY A 18 23.36 1.10 0.36
N ALA A 19 22.55 1.21 1.42
CA ALA A 19 22.48 0.26 2.51
C ALA A 19 21.29 -0.70 2.35
N SER A 20 21.46 -1.93 2.83
CA SER A 20 20.34 -2.84 3.07
C SER A 20 19.44 -2.29 4.18
N TYR A 21 18.19 -2.74 4.22
CA TYR A 21 17.22 -2.33 5.24
C TYR A 21 17.77 -2.46 6.66
N GLY A 22 17.70 -1.38 7.44
CA GLY A 22 18.08 -1.35 8.84
C GLY A 22 17.07 -2.04 9.76
N PRO A 23 17.37 -2.14 11.07
CA PRO A 23 16.45 -2.74 12.05
C PRO A 23 15.08 -2.08 12.11
N LEU A 24 15.01 -0.74 12.03
CA LEU A 24 13.75 0.00 12.05
C LEU A 24 12.92 -0.26 10.78
N THR A 25 13.56 -0.25 9.62
CA THR A 25 12.93 -0.55 8.33
C THR A 25 12.31 -1.95 8.35
N ARG A 26 13.07 -2.95 8.82
CA ARG A 26 12.57 -4.33 8.99
C ARG A 26 11.43 -4.42 10.01
N PHE A 27 11.51 -3.69 11.12
CA PHE A 27 10.44 -3.65 12.12
C PHE A 27 9.14 -3.11 11.53
N HIS A 28 9.19 -1.99 10.83
CA HIS A 28 8.01 -1.41 10.19
C HIS A 28 7.48 -2.25 9.03
N LEU A 29 8.35 -2.92 8.28
CA LEU A 29 7.93 -3.90 7.27
C LEU A 29 7.16 -5.06 7.93
N ALA A 30 7.71 -5.67 8.98
CA ALA A 30 7.06 -6.78 9.67
C ALA A 30 5.70 -6.39 10.25
N LYS A 31 5.59 -5.21 10.88
CA LYS A 31 4.30 -4.68 11.37
C LYS A 31 3.34 -4.37 10.23
N THR A 32 3.83 -3.88 9.10
CA THR A 32 3.00 -3.64 7.90
C THR A 32 2.39 -4.94 7.39
N LEU A 33 3.20 -5.98 7.22
CA LEU A 33 2.73 -7.29 6.74
C LEU A 33 1.78 -7.95 7.74
N GLN A 34 2.06 -7.87 9.05
CA GLN A 34 1.18 -8.39 10.09
C GLN A 34 -0.22 -7.74 10.03
N TYR A 35 -0.28 -6.41 9.99
CA TYR A 35 -1.57 -5.69 9.96
C TYR A 35 -2.28 -5.82 8.63
N LEU A 36 -1.54 -5.91 7.53
CA LEU A 36 -2.12 -6.22 6.22
C LEU A 36 -2.80 -7.59 6.26
N GLN A 37 -2.11 -8.62 6.78
CA GLN A 37 -2.69 -9.96 6.89
C GLN A 37 -3.98 -9.96 7.71
N GLN A 38 -3.99 -9.31 8.88
CA GLN A 38 -5.19 -9.19 9.71
C GLN A 38 -6.34 -8.48 8.98
N SER A 39 -6.03 -7.45 8.20
CA SER A 39 -7.06 -6.77 7.40
C SER A 39 -7.58 -7.66 6.27
N LEU A 40 -6.73 -8.49 5.65
CA LEU A 40 -7.15 -9.38 4.57
C LEU A 40 -7.99 -10.57 5.04
N GLU A 41 -7.93 -10.91 6.33
CA GLU A 41 -8.75 -11.97 6.94
C GLU A 41 -10.22 -11.54 7.15
N ASP A 42 -10.50 -10.23 7.19
CA ASP A 42 -11.85 -9.68 7.28
C ASP A 42 -12.27 -9.08 5.93
N SER A 43 -13.38 -9.57 5.35
CA SER A 43 -13.81 -9.16 4.01
C SER A 43 -14.17 -7.66 3.88
N VAL A 44 -14.61 -7.02 4.96
CA VAL A 44 -14.96 -5.59 4.96
C VAL A 44 -13.66 -4.78 5.04
N GLU A 45 -12.80 -5.11 6.00
CA GLU A 45 -11.52 -4.41 6.18
C GLU A 45 -10.58 -4.59 4.97
N ALA A 46 -10.57 -5.77 4.36
CA ALA A 46 -9.75 -6.11 3.19
C ALA A 46 -9.98 -5.14 2.03
N THR A 47 -11.20 -4.64 1.89
CA THR A 47 -11.60 -3.75 0.80
C THR A 47 -11.56 -2.28 1.19
N THR A 48 -11.01 -1.89 2.34
CA THR A 48 -10.90 -0.47 2.74
C THR A 48 -9.83 0.28 1.94
N SER A 49 -9.97 1.60 1.86
CA SER A 49 -9.01 2.46 1.13
C SER A 49 -7.65 2.44 1.83
N SER A 50 -7.64 2.27 3.15
CA SER A 50 -6.42 2.08 3.95
C SER A 50 -5.66 0.82 3.54
N THR A 51 -6.35 -0.30 3.35
CA THR A 51 -5.72 -1.57 2.96
C THR A 51 -5.16 -1.51 1.56
N MET A 52 -5.93 -0.95 0.62
CA MET A 52 -5.45 -0.66 -0.73
C MET A 52 -4.21 0.25 -0.72
N THR A 53 -4.20 1.28 0.11
CA THR A 53 -3.05 2.20 0.25
C THR A 53 -1.80 1.47 0.76
N VAL A 54 -1.96 0.57 1.73
CA VAL A 54 -0.84 -0.25 2.25
C VAL A 54 -0.25 -1.12 1.14
N VAL A 55 -1.09 -1.81 0.36
CA VAL A 55 -0.62 -2.64 -0.76
C VAL A 55 0.06 -1.80 -1.84
N GLY A 56 -0.50 -0.63 -2.17
CA GLY A 56 0.11 0.33 -3.09
C GLY A 56 1.48 0.82 -2.62
N LEU A 57 1.65 1.09 -1.32
CA LEU A 57 2.94 1.48 -0.74
C LEU A 57 3.98 0.34 -0.81
N LEU A 58 3.57 -0.91 -0.63
CA LEU A 58 4.46 -2.07 -0.78
C LEU A 58 4.92 -2.24 -2.23
N SER A 59 4.01 -2.06 -3.19
CA SER A 59 4.34 -2.04 -4.62
C SER A 59 5.34 -0.93 -4.95
N LEU A 60 5.07 0.30 -4.50
CA LEU A 60 5.96 1.44 -4.69
C LEU A 60 7.35 1.19 -4.10
N ALA A 61 7.44 0.63 -2.89
CA ALA A 61 8.70 0.28 -2.27
C ALA A 61 9.50 -0.74 -3.10
N GLY A 62 8.83 -1.75 -3.67
CA GLY A 62 9.45 -2.71 -4.58
C GLY A 62 10.02 -2.06 -5.84
N ILE A 63 9.25 -1.13 -6.45
CA ILE A 63 9.70 -0.37 -7.64
C ILE A 63 10.97 0.44 -7.32
N ILE A 64 10.95 1.18 -6.21
CA ILE A 64 12.10 2.01 -5.79
C ILE A 64 13.33 1.13 -5.51
N ALA A 65 13.13 -0.05 -4.92
CA ALA A 65 14.19 -1.01 -4.64
C ALA A 65 14.69 -1.79 -5.86
N GLY A 66 14.04 -1.66 -7.02
CA GLY A 66 14.31 -2.48 -8.19
C GLY A 66 13.81 -3.92 -8.08
N ASP A 67 13.06 -4.25 -7.03
CA ASP A 67 12.38 -5.54 -6.86
C ASP A 67 11.03 -5.53 -7.60
N LEU A 68 11.13 -5.57 -8.93
CA LEU A 68 9.97 -5.49 -9.82
C LEU A 68 9.07 -6.73 -9.71
N GLU A 69 9.62 -7.88 -9.31
CA GLU A 69 8.82 -9.10 -9.11
C GLU A 69 7.88 -8.94 -7.92
N SER A 70 8.39 -8.46 -6.78
CA SER A 70 7.56 -8.19 -5.60
C SER A 70 6.55 -7.07 -5.86
N ALA A 71 6.97 -6.01 -6.57
CA ALA A 71 6.08 -4.92 -6.95
C ALA A 71 4.88 -5.42 -7.80
N ALA A 72 5.14 -6.27 -8.80
CA ALA A 72 4.09 -6.84 -9.63
C ALA A 72 3.08 -7.65 -8.81
N LYS A 73 3.55 -8.51 -7.90
CA LYS A 73 2.68 -9.30 -7.01
C LYS A 73 1.79 -8.41 -6.13
N HIS A 74 2.33 -7.31 -5.62
CA HIS A 74 1.54 -6.34 -4.87
C HIS A 74 0.50 -5.63 -5.75
N MET A 75 0.83 -5.30 -7.00
CA MET A 75 -0.14 -4.72 -7.94
C MET A 75 -1.27 -5.69 -8.31
N ASP A 76 -0.97 -6.96 -8.54
CA ASP A 76 -1.97 -7.99 -8.82
C ASP A 76 -2.93 -8.14 -7.62
N GLY A 77 -2.38 -8.15 -6.40
CA GLY A 77 -3.16 -8.17 -5.17
C GLY A 77 -4.04 -6.92 -5.02
N LEU A 78 -3.51 -5.73 -5.32
CA LEU A 78 -4.26 -4.48 -5.27
C LEU A 78 -5.43 -4.50 -6.27
N GLN A 79 -5.18 -4.94 -7.50
CA GLN A 79 -6.24 -5.10 -8.50
C GLN A 79 -7.34 -6.04 -7.97
N ARG A 80 -6.97 -7.17 -7.39
CA ARG A 80 -7.93 -8.12 -6.83
C ARG A 80 -8.77 -7.50 -5.71
N ILE A 81 -8.17 -6.72 -4.83
CA ILE A 81 -8.89 -6.01 -3.76
C ILE A 81 -9.88 -4.98 -4.33
N ILE A 82 -9.50 -4.26 -5.39
CA ILE A 82 -10.38 -3.31 -6.07
C ILE A 82 -11.57 -4.02 -6.73
N GLU A 83 -11.33 -5.15 -7.39
CA GLU A 83 -12.41 -5.98 -7.95
C GLU A 83 -13.38 -6.45 -6.85
N LEU A 84 -12.86 -6.92 -5.71
CA LEU A 84 -13.67 -7.35 -4.57
C LEU A 84 -14.50 -6.21 -3.95
N ARG A 85 -14.00 -4.97 -3.95
CA ARG A 85 -14.78 -3.80 -3.51
C ARG A 85 -15.98 -3.51 -4.43
N GLY A 86 -15.92 -3.92 -5.69
CA GLY A 86 -16.91 -3.57 -6.72
C GLY A 86 -16.33 -2.82 -7.92
N GLY A 87 -15.00 -2.86 -8.09
CA GLY A 87 -14.29 -2.29 -9.24
C GLY A 87 -13.91 -0.81 -9.07
N TRP A 88 -13.23 -0.28 -10.09
CA TRP A 88 -12.63 1.07 -10.08
C TRP A 88 -13.62 2.21 -9.82
N GLY A 89 -14.89 2.05 -10.21
CA GLY A 89 -15.92 3.06 -9.96
C GLY A 89 -16.18 3.34 -8.48
N THR A 90 -15.82 2.40 -7.59
CA THR A 90 -15.96 2.54 -6.14
C THR A 90 -14.86 3.36 -5.48
N LEU A 91 -13.79 3.70 -6.22
CA LEU A 91 -12.69 4.52 -5.73
C LEU A 91 -12.94 6.02 -5.95
N ILE A 92 -13.92 6.34 -6.78
CA ILE A 92 -14.32 7.72 -7.06
C ILE A 92 -15.33 8.13 -5.99
N ASP A 93 -14.89 8.95 -5.05
CA ASP A 93 -15.81 9.56 -4.10
C ASP A 93 -16.64 10.64 -4.81
N ARG A 94 -17.95 10.46 -4.81
CA ARG A 94 -18.89 11.29 -5.56
C ARG A 94 -18.92 12.73 -5.02
N GLU A 95 -18.62 12.92 -3.73
CA GLU A 95 -18.45 14.24 -3.10
C GLU A 95 -17.29 15.06 -3.69
N THR A 96 -16.20 14.41 -4.11
CA THR A 96 -15.03 15.11 -4.66
C THR A 96 -15.32 15.67 -6.06
N ILE A 97 -16.21 15.04 -6.83
CA ILE A 97 -16.66 15.52 -8.14
C ILE A 97 -17.57 16.74 -7.97
N GLU A 98 -18.50 16.69 -7.01
CA GLU A 98 -19.44 17.79 -6.77
C GLU A 98 -18.76 19.06 -6.22
N HIS A 99 -17.68 18.92 -5.45
CA HIS A 99 -16.92 20.08 -5.00
C HIS A 99 -16.17 20.77 -6.14
N LYS A 100 -15.60 20.01 -7.08
CA LYS A 100 -14.85 20.54 -8.24
C LYS A 100 -15.76 21.12 -9.33
N ALA A 101 -17.02 20.68 -9.43
CA ALA A 101 -17.97 21.22 -10.41
C ALA A 101 -18.58 22.57 -10.00
N LYS A 102 -18.32 23.05 -8.77
CA LYS A 102 -18.85 24.30 -8.20
C LYS A 102 -17.78 25.40 -8.07
N THR A 103 -16.57 25.18 -8.55
CA THR A 103 -15.44 26.14 -8.60
C THR A 103 -14.93 26.28 -10.02
#